data_AF-A0A964KLW1-F1
#
_entry.id   AF-A0A964KLW1-F1
#
_cell.length_a   1.000
_cell.length_b   1.000
_cell.length_c   1.000
_cell.angle_alpha   90.00
_cell.angle_beta   90.00
_cell.angle_gamma   90.00
#
_symmetry.space_group_name_H-M   'P 1'
#
loop_
_entity.id
_entity.type
_entity.pdbx_description
1 polymer ?
#
loop_
_entity_poly.entity_id
_entity_poly.type
_entity_poly.pdbx_seq_one_letter_code
_entity_poly.pdbx_strand_id
1 'polypeptide(L)'
;MCSTKKRDERFVDQDQHNAKPDSFWDKSTPAKKEALFGPCPVRDQCLRHPDRTAVRQVVFFNGTLHKPESFTDKMKRRIDAPEGRIRYGRRFATVEPVFGNLRYNKGLDRFTLRGKKKVDGQWKLFCLIHNIEKLAHHGYEQ
;
A
#
# COMPACT_ATOMS: atom_id res chain seq x y z
N MET A 1 12.03 -33.55 -4.27
CA MET A 1 11.48 -33.66 -2.90
C MET A 1 11.69 -32.33 -2.18
N CYS A 2 10.63 -31.53 -1.99
CA CYS A 2 10.72 -30.27 -1.27
C CYS A 2 10.58 -30.56 0.24
N SER A 3 11.65 -30.37 1.00
CA SER A 3 11.66 -30.53 2.45
C SER A 3 10.68 -29.53 3.07
N THR A 4 9.67 -30.04 3.78
CA THR A 4 8.75 -29.24 4.58
C THR A 4 9.55 -28.58 5.69
N LYS A 5 9.95 -27.31 5.49
CA LYS A 5 10.55 -26.50 6.54
C LYS A 5 9.61 -26.51 7.75
N LYS A 6 10.01 -27.20 8.82
CA LYS A 6 9.31 -27.13 10.11
C LYS A 6 9.24 -25.66 10.53
N ARG A 7 8.07 -25.25 11.02
CA ARG A 7 7.85 -23.88 11.53
C ARG A 7 8.77 -23.67 12.73
N ASP A 8 9.49 -22.54 12.74
CA ASP A 8 10.46 -22.15 13.79
C ASP A 8 9.74 -21.99 15.15
N GLU A 9 10.31 -22.57 16.20
CA GLU A 9 9.74 -22.66 17.55
C GLU A 9 9.43 -21.28 18.15
N ARG A 10 10.13 -20.23 17.72
CA ARG A 10 9.89 -18.85 18.16
C ARG A 10 8.54 -18.29 17.75
N PHE A 11 7.84 -18.94 16.81
CA PHE A 11 6.53 -18.51 16.29
C PHE A 11 5.38 -19.42 16.74
N VAL A 12 5.59 -20.28 17.73
CA VAL A 12 4.54 -21.18 18.27
C VAL A 12 3.35 -20.39 18.82
N ASP A 13 3.60 -19.25 19.47
CA ASP A 13 2.55 -18.39 20.03
C ASP A 13 1.95 -17.39 19.03
N GLN A 14 2.37 -17.40 17.76
CA GLN A 14 1.87 -16.44 16.78
C GLN A 14 0.35 -16.58 16.55
N ASP A 15 -0.19 -17.78 16.73
CA ASP A 15 -1.62 -18.06 16.59
C ASP A 15 -2.46 -17.46 17.72
N GLN A 16 -1.86 -17.11 18.87
CA GLN A 16 -2.55 -16.38 19.94
C GLN A 16 -3.01 -14.98 19.51
N HIS A 17 -2.34 -14.40 18.50
CA HIS A 17 -2.76 -13.13 17.88
C HIS A 17 -3.90 -13.29 16.85
N ASN A 18 -4.15 -14.52 16.37
CA ASN A 18 -5.26 -14.83 15.48
C ASN A 18 -6.57 -15.09 16.24
N ALA A 19 -6.49 -15.37 17.55
CA ALA A 19 -7.64 -15.72 18.39
C ALA A 19 -8.36 -14.51 19.04
N LYS A 20 -7.79 -13.29 18.96
CA LYS A 20 -8.46 -12.10 19.48
C LYS A 20 -9.48 -11.62 18.42
N PRO A 21 -10.77 -11.45 18.77
CA PRO A 21 -11.71 -10.77 17.90
C PRO A 21 -11.32 -9.30 17.82
N ASP A 22 -10.41 -8.96 16.91
CA ASP A 22 -10.21 -7.57 16.51
C ASP A 22 -11.48 -7.17 15.74
N SER A 23 -12.25 -6.23 16.29
CA SER A 23 -13.45 -5.69 15.64
C SER A 23 -13.15 -5.04 14.28
N PHE A 24 -11.87 -4.80 13.98
CA PHE A 24 -11.38 -4.24 12.73
C PHE A 24 -10.74 -5.26 11.78
N TRP A 25 -10.57 -6.52 12.20
CA TRP A 25 -9.93 -7.59 11.41
C TRP A 25 -10.64 -8.93 11.61
N ASP A 26 -11.84 -9.03 11.03
CA ASP A 26 -12.48 -10.33 10.82
C ASP A 26 -11.77 -11.09 9.69
N LYS A 27 -11.04 -12.15 10.03
CA LYS A 27 -10.41 -13.08 9.07
C LYS A 27 -11.35 -14.22 8.66
N SER A 28 -12.61 -14.20 9.10
CA SER A 28 -13.61 -15.15 8.65
C SER A 28 -13.70 -15.09 7.13
N THR A 29 -13.66 -16.26 6.49
CA THR A 29 -14.01 -16.32 5.07
C THR A 29 -15.50 -16.05 4.97
N PRO A 30 -15.94 -15.02 4.24
CA PRO A 30 -17.36 -14.76 4.09
C PRO A 30 -18.03 -16.01 3.52
N ALA A 31 -19.22 -16.33 4.04
CA ALA A 31 -20.01 -17.45 3.52
C ALA A 31 -20.15 -17.32 2.00
N LYS A 32 -20.00 -18.44 1.29
CA LYS A 32 -20.27 -18.47 -0.16
C LYS A 32 -21.69 -17.96 -0.38
N LYS A 33 -21.83 -16.81 -1.06
CA LYS A 33 -23.15 -16.33 -1.46
C LYS A 33 -23.79 -17.39 -2.34
N GLU A 34 -25.04 -17.74 -2.02
CA GLU A 34 -25.88 -18.52 -2.91
C GLU A 34 -25.94 -17.81 -4.28
N ALA A 35 -25.99 -18.60 -5.35
CA ALA A 35 -26.00 -18.07 -6.70
C ALA A 35 -27.20 -17.13 -6.84
N LEU A 36 -26.92 -15.83 -6.99
CA LEU A 36 -27.93 -14.75 -7.04
C LEU A 36 -28.87 -14.87 -8.26
N PHE A 37 -28.55 -15.76 -9.20
CA PHE A 37 -29.26 -15.95 -10.45
C PHE A 37 -29.52 -17.44 -10.67
N GLY A 38 -30.75 -17.78 -11.07
CA GLY A 38 -31.15 -19.14 -11.47
C GLY A 38 -30.40 -19.66 -12.71
N PRO A 39 -30.75 -20.85 -13.21
CA PRO A 39 -30.09 -21.43 -14.37
C PRO A 39 -30.19 -20.49 -15.59
N CYS A 40 -29.04 -20.06 -16.10
CA CYS A 40 -28.95 -19.16 -17.25
C CYS A 40 -29.34 -19.91 -18.54
N PRO A 41 -30.33 -19.45 -19.32
CA PRO A 41 -30.80 -20.15 -20.53
C PRO A 41 -29.75 -20.19 -21.66
N VAL A 42 -28.72 -19.34 -21.61
CA VAL A 42 -27.62 -19.28 -22.60
C VAL A 42 -26.29 -19.78 -22.04
N ARG A 43 -26.32 -20.61 -20.98
CA ARG A 43 -25.14 -21.12 -20.28
C ARG A 43 -24.16 -21.83 -21.22
N ASP A 44 -24.68 -22.67 -22.11
CA ASP A 44 -23.86 -23.48 -23.04
C ASP A 44 -23.17 -22.62 -24.11
N GLN A 45 -23.72 -21.45 -24.43
CA GLN A 45 -23.11 -20.48 -25.34
C GLN A 45 -22.07 -19.60 -24.64
N CYS A 46 -22.27 -19.34 -23.33
CA CYS A 46 -21.42 -18.44 -22.55
C CYS A 46 -20.12 -19.11 -22.08
N LEU A 47 -20.20 -20.40 -21.69
CA LEU A 47 -19.07 -21.18 -21.19
C LEU A 47 -18.42 -21.99 -22.31
N ARG A 48 -17.09 -21.91 -22.43
CA ARG A 48 -16.35 -22.72 -23.40
C ARG A 48 -16.44 -24.23 -23.09
N HIS A 49 -16.60 -24.58 -21.82
CA HIS A 49 -16.76 -25.97 -21.34
C HIS A 49 -17.76 -26.01 -20.16
N PRO A 50 -19.07 -26.17 -20.44
CA PRO A 50 -20.14 -26.06 -19.45
C PRO A 50 -20.12 -27.14 -18.35
N ASP A 51 -19.53 -28.29 -18.66
CA ASP A 51 -19.36 -29.49 -17.84
C ASP A 51 -18.36 -29.30 -16.68
N ARG A 52 -17.25 -28.60 -16.95
CA ARG A 52 -16.17 -28.38 -15.97
C ARG A 52 -16.12 -26.98 -15.40
N THR A 53 -16.71 -26.00 -16.10
CA THR A 53 -16.59 -24.58 -15.74
C THR A 53 -17.89 -24.12 -15.10
N ALA A 54 -17.90 -23.91 -13.78
CA ALA A 54 -19.10 -23.42 -13.10
C ALA A 54 -19.48 -21.99 -13.53
N VAL A 55 -18.48 -21.11 -13.67
CA VAL A 55 -18.63 -19.67 -13.96
C VAL A 55 -17.56 -19.19 -14.92
N ARG A 56 -17.89 -18.20 -15.76
CA ARG A 56 -16.91 -17.47 -16.58
C ARG A 56 -16.62 -16.13 -15.94
N GLN A 57 -15.35 -15.79 -15.75
CA GLN A 57 -14.98 -14.41 -15.48
C GLN A 57 -15.17 -13.61 -16.78
N VAL A 58 -16.06 -12.63 -16.73
CA VAL A 58 -16.25 -11.64 -17.79
C VAL A 58 -15.68 -10.32 -17.31
N VAL A 59 -14.86 -9.69 -18.16
CA VAL A 59 -14.39 -8.33 -17.92
C VAL A 59 -15.30 -7.43 -18.73
N PHE A 60 -16.13 -6.66 -18.03
CA PHE A 60 -16.90 -5.60 -18.68
C PHE A 60 -15.96 -4.42 -18.90
N PHE A 61 -15.54 -4.22 -20.14
CA PHE A 61 -14.93 -2.97 -20.57
C PHE A 61 -16.04 -1.95 -20.76
N ASN A 62 -16.62 -1.50 -19.65
CA ASN A 62 -17.44 -0.31 -19.71
C ASN A 62 -16.47 0.83 -20.04
N GLY A 63 -16.43 1.22 -21.31
CA GLY A 63 -15.64 2.36 -21.78
C GLY A 63 -15.84 3.53 -20.84
N THR A 64 -14.78 4.32 -20.63
CA THR A 64 -14.61 5.30 -19.55
C THR A 64 -15.94 5.68 -18.90
N LEU A 65 -16.38 4.89 -17.91
CA LEU A 65 -17.46 5.33 -17.04
C LEU A 65 -17.04 6.72 -16.58
N HIS A 66 -17.94 7.70 -16.60
CA HIS A 66 -17.71 9.01 -15.97
C HIS A 66 -17.34 8.77 -14.50
N LYS A 67 -16.05 8.48 -14.27
CA LYS A 67 -15.50 8.17 -12.98
C LYS A 67 -15.31 9.53 -12.34
N PRO A 68 -15.89 9.77 -11.16
CA PRO A 68 -15.67 11.03 -10.48
C PRO A 68 -14.16 11.23 -10.32
N GLU A 69 -13.69 12.45 -10.60
CA GLU A 69 -12.28 12.82 -10.59
C GLU A 69 -11.65 12.36 -9.27
N SER A 70 -10.69 11.43 -9.35
CA SER A 70 -10.04 10.92 -8.15
C SER A 70 -9.17 12.01 -7.52
N PHE A 71 -8.87 11.89 -6.22
CA PHE A 71 -7.91 12.79 -5.57
C PHE A 71 -6.54 12.77 -6.26
N THR A 72 -6.14 11.64 -6.83
CA THR A 72 -4.92 11.51 -7.62
C THR A 72 -4.98 12.33 -8.90
N ASP A 73 -6.12 12.32 -9.59
CA ASP A 73 -6.29 13.09 -10.84
C ASP A 73 -6.29 14.60 -10.56
N LYS A 74 -6.91 15.03 -9.44
CA LYS A 74 -6.80 16.40 -8.93
C LYS A 74 -5.35 16.80 -8.66
N MET A 75 -4.58 15.93 -8.01
CA MET A 75 -3.16 16.16 -7.73
C MET A 75 -2.33 16.27 -9.02
N LYS A 76 -2.54 15.38 -9.99
CA LYS A 76 -1.85 15.45 -11.30
C LYS A 76 -2.06 16.80 -11.95
N ARG A 77 -3.33 17.22 -12.09
CA ARG A 77 -3.67 18.54 -12.66
C ARG A 77 -2.98 19.70 -11.95
N ARG A 78 -2.88 19.66 -10.61
CA ARG A 78 -2.18 20.68 -9.82
C ARG A 78 -0.67 20.69 -10.05
N ILE A 79 -0.05 19.52 -10.22
CA ILE A 79 1.39 19.39 -10.49
C ILE A 79 1.70 19.81 -11.94
N ASP A 80 0.84 19.47 -12.88
CA ASP A 80 1.03 19.73 -14.32
C ASP A 80 0.84 21.21 -14.69
N ALA A 81 0.12 21.98 -13.87
CA ALA A 81 0.01 23.42 -14.03
C ALA A 81 1.40 24.11 -13.99
N PRO A 82 1.62 25.23 -14.70
CA PRO A 82 2.94 25.89 -14.78
C PRO A 82 3.55 26.22 -13.41
N GLU A 83 2.76 26.77 -12.49
CA GLU A 83 3.19 27.03 -11.11
C GLU A 83 3.53 25.76 -10.35
N GLY A 84 2.74 24.69 -10.57
CA GLY A 84 2.94 23.36 -10.02
C GLY A 84 4.27 22.78 -10.44
N ARG A 85 4.62 22.87 -11.73
CA ARG A 85 5.90 22.40 -12.29
C ARG A 85 7.08 23.14 -11.69
N ILE A 86 7.00 24.46 -11.55
CA ILE A 86 8.07 25.27 -10.93
C ILE A 86 8.28 24.85 -9.46
N ARG A 87 7.18 24.76 -8.69
CA ARG A 87 7.25 24.37 -7.27
C ARG A 87 7.73 22.93 -7.11
N TYR A 88 7.28 22.02 -7.97
CA TYR A 88 7.70 20.63 -7.97
C TYR A 88 9.18 20.50 -8.32
N GLY A 89 9.68 21.25 -9.31
CA GLY A 89 11.10 21.28 -9.67
C GLY A 89 12.00 21.72 -8.51
N ARG A 90 11.57 22.69 -7.69
CA ARG A 90 12.32 23.10 -6.47
C ARG A 90 12.48 21.98 -5.44
N ARG A 91 11.61 20.95 -5.46
CA ARG A 91 11.72 19.81 -4.55
C ARG A 91 12.95 18.96 -4.84
N PHE A 92 13.47 18.98 -6.06
CA PHE A 92 14.72 18.32 -6.40
C PHE A 92 15.86 18.82 -5.50
N ALA A 93 15.98 20.14 -5.35
CA ALA A 93 17.04 20.73 -4.53
C ALA A 93 16.75 20.70 -3.02
N THR A 94 15.48 20.74 -2.62
CA THR A 94 15.10 20.94 -1.20
C THR A 94 14.68 19.66 -0.48
N VAL A 95 14.05 18.72 -1.19
CA VAL A 95 13.39 17.55 -0.60
C VAL A 95 14.18 16.27 -0.88
N GLU A 96 14.69 16.08 -2.09
CA GLU A 96 15.44 14.86 -2.43
C GLU A 96 16.71 14.65 -1.58
N PRO A 97 17.51 15.69 -1.25
CA PRO A 97 18.69 15.50 -0.39
C PRO A 97 18.31 15.05 1.02
N VAL A 98 17.15 15.48 1.53
CA VAL A 98 16.65 15.05 2.85
C VAL A 98 16.35 13.55 2.83
N PHE A 99 15.61 13.09 1.81
CA PHE A 99 15.31 11.66 1.65
C PHE A 99 16.57 10.83 1.37
N GLY A 100 17.50 11.36 0.58
CA GLY A 100 18.81 10.73 0.35
C GLY A 100 19.60 10.54 1.64
N ASN A 101 19.74 11.59 2.45
CA ASN A 101 20.41 11.52 3.75
C ASN A 101 19.72 10.50 4.69
N LEU A 102 18.39 10.57 4.80
CA LEU A 102 17.63 9.67 5.66
C LEU A 102 17.77 8.19 5.27
N ARG A 103 17.78 7.89 3.97
CA ARG A 103 17.90 6.51 3.49
C ARG A 103 19.33 5.99 3.53
N TYR A 104 20.27 6.70 2.90
CA TYR A 104 21.63 6.19 2.71
C TYR A 104 22.53 6.41 3.93
N ASN A 105 22.48 7.59 4.55
CA ASN A 105 23.38 7.90 5.68
C ASN A 105 22.76 7.49 7.03
N LYS A 106 21.43 7.62 7.18
CA LYS A 106 20.72 7.28 8.43
C LYS A 106 20.07 5.90 8.41
N GLY A 107 20.06 5.20 7.27
CA GLY A 107 19.60 3.81 7.16
C GLY A 107 18.08 3.62 7.28
N LEU A 108 17.27 4.66 7.07
CA LEU A 108 15.80 4.58 7.11
C LEU A 108 15.23 4.13 5.74
N ASP A 109 15.55 2.92 5.30
CA ASP A 109 14.96 2.36 4.08
C ASP A 109 13.56 1.77 4.31
N ARG A 110 13.27 1.36 5.54
CA ARG A 110 11.97 0.81 5.95
C ARG A 110 11.64 1.21 7.38
N PHE A 111 10.35 1.40 7.64
CA PHE A 111 9.88 1.54 9.00
C PHE A 111 9.96 0.20 9.73
N THR A 112 10.51 0.22 10.94
CA THR A 112 10.70 -0.98 11.76
C THR A 112 9.51 -1.23 12.69
N LEU A 113 8.69 -0.21 12.92
CA LEU A 113 7.52 -0.27 13.78
C LEU A 113 6.24 -0.54 12.98
N ARG A 114 5.25 -1.17 13.63
CA ARG A 114 3.90 -1.38 13.08
C ARG A 114 2.89 -0.44 13.73
N GLY A 115 1.95 0.06 12.93
CA GLY A 115 0.88 0.96 13.35
C GLY A 115 1.23 2.44 13.18
N LYS A 116 0.24 3.23 12.71
CA LYS A 116 0.43 4.63 12.31
C LYS A 116 1.09 5.49 13.39
N LYS A 117 0.63 5.37 14.64
CA LYS A 117 1.16 6.17 15.77
C LYS A 117 2.66 5.93 16.01
N LYS A 118 3.10 4.67 15.93
CA LYS A 118 4.50 4.30 16.14
C LYS A 118 5.38 4.70 14.96
N VAL A 119 4.91 4.47 13.74
CA VAL A 119 5.58 4.88 12.51
C VAL A 119 5.74 6.41 12.44
N ASP A 120 4.72 7.17 12.84
CA ASP A 120 4.79 8.63 12.91
C ASP A 120 5.85 9.11 13.91
N GLY A 121 5.94 8.48 15.08
CA GLY A 121 7.00 8.75 16.06
C GLY A 121 8.39 8.47 15.50
N GLN A 122 8.58 7.31 14.85
CA GLN A 122 9.84 6.96 14.18
C GLN A 122 10.20 7.99 13.11
N TRP A 123 9.26 8.35 12.25
CA TRP A 123 9.47 9.35 11.20
C TRP A 123 9.91 10.71 11.77
N LYS A 124 9.21 11.20 12.80
CA LYS A 124 9.55 12.48 13.46
C LYS A 124 10.93 12.45 14.11
N LEU A 125 11.32 11.34 14.72
CA LEU A 125 12.65 11.19 15.31
C LEU A 125 13.76 11.30 14.25
N PHE A 126 13.59 10.63 13.11
CA PHE A 126 14.53 10.71 11.99
C PHE A 126 14.60 12.13 11.39
N CYS A 127 13.46 12.80 11.23
CA CYS A 127 13.41 14.20 10.82
C CYS A 127 14.13 15.12 11.83
N LEU A 128 13.96 14.88 13.13
CA LEU A 128 14.66 15.65 14.17
C LEU A 128 16.19 15.48 14.05
N ILE A 129 16.66 14.24 13.91
CA ILE A 129 18.09 13.95 13.73
C ILE A 129 18.64 14.68 12.50
N HIS A 130 17.93 14.63 11.37
CA HIS A 130 18.31 15.35 10.16
C HIS A 130 18.41 16.87 10.40
N ASN A 131 17.44 17.46 11.09
CA ASN A 131 17.43 18.89 11.37
C ASN A 131 18.57 19.30 12.32
N ILE A 132 18.84 18.51 13.37
CA ILE A 132 19.95 18.75 14.29
C ILE A 132 21.29 18.68 13.54
N GLU A 133 21.48 17.68 12.69
CA GLU A 133 22.67 17.55 11.85
C GLU A 133 22.85 18.77 10.93
N LYS A 134 21.77 19.24 10.30
CA LYS A 134 21.80 20.48 9.52
C LYS A 134 22.21 21.68 10.38
N LEU A 135 21.64 21.85 11.57
CA LEU A 135 22.03 22.96 12.46
C LEU A 135 23.49 22.86 12.91
N ALA A 136 23.96 21.67 13.25
CA ALA A 136 25.35 21.45 13.67
C ALA A 136 26.34 21.77 12.56
N HIS A 137 26.07 21.37 11.31
CA HIS A 137 26.99 21.64 10.19
C HIS A 137 26.90 23.07 9.65
N HIS A 138 25.74 23.74 9.80
CA HIS A 138 25.55 25.12 9.35
C HIS A 138 25.90 26.16 10.44
N GLY A 139 26.10 25.71 11.70
CA GLY A 139 26.37 26.58 12.85
C GLY A 139 27.85 26.91 13.13
N TYR A 140 28.80 26.33 12.38
CA TYR A 140 30.24 26.58 12.56
C TYR A 140 30.87 27.45 11.44
N GLU A 141 30.06 28.05 10.56
CA GLU A 141 30.51 29.09 9.61
C GLU A 141 30.19 30.50 10.12
N GLN A 142 30.60 30.79 11.37
CA GLN A 142 30.74 32.15 11.92
C GLN A 142 32.05 32.27 12.68
#